data_AF-A0AAW2VG64-F1
#
_entry.id   AF-A0AAW2VG64-F1
#
_cell.length_a   1.000
_cell.length_b   1.000
_cell.length_c   1.000
_cell.angle_alpha   90.00
_cell.angle_beta   90.00
_cell.angle_gamma   90.00
#
_symmetry.space_group_name_H-M   'P 1'
#
loop_
_entity.id
_entity.type
_entity.pdbx_description
1 polymer ?
#
loop_
_entity_poly.entity_id
_entity_poly.type
_entity_poly.pdbx_seq_one_letter_code
_entity_poly.pdbx_strand_id
1 'polypeptide(L)'
;MLGWQFLWRAKVPPKVKSLAWRACQEAIPVSCNVRRRGLSISTLCMHCGLEQEDGFHVLLRCLFSRQVWALLCLPWRWINFAEGTTEDWMRSVWKELKGADFSLFLLICWNLWWSRNQLAFEEVALLPWDIVVSARRLLLISHKDPMVTDPLKDSC
;
A
#
# COMPACT_ATOMS: atom_id res chain seq x y z
N MET A 1 5.75 6.71 -24.70
CA MET A 1 5.68 5.85 -23.50
C MET A 1 5.88 6.69 -22.25
N LEU A 2 4.80 7.13 -21.58
CA LEU A 2 4.90 7.76 -20.27
C LEU A 2 5.18 6.65 -19.24
N GLY A 3 6.46 6.38 -18.98
CA GLY A 3 6.91 5.34 -18.05
C GLY A 3 6.50 5.57 -16.58
N TRP A 4 7.12 4.83 -15.66
CA TRP A 4 6.84 4.84 -14.20
C TRP A 4 7.18 6.16 -13.47
N GLN A 5 7.41 7.25 -14.18
CA GLN A 5 7.84 8.55 -13.64
C GLN A 5 6.90 9.09 -12.55
N PHE A 6 5.61 8.78 -12.64
CA PHE A 6 4.63 9.25 -11.65
C PHE A 6 4.91 8.68 -10.25
N LEU A 7 5.35 7.43 -10.15
CA LEU A 7 5.79 6.83 -8.88
C LEU A 7 7.11 7.44 -8.40
N TRP A 8 8.05 7.65 -9.33
CA TRP A 8 9.39 8.14 -8.99
C TRP A 8 9.42 9.60 -8.52
N ARG A 9 8.46 10.42 -8.96
CA ARG A 9 8.29 11.82 -8.53
C ARG A 9 7.72 11.99 -7.11
N ALA A 10 7.15 10.95 -6.51
CA ALA A 10 6.59 11.04 -5.17
C ALA A 10 7.69 11.26 -4.10
N LYS A 11 7.40 12.04 -3.06
CA LYS A 11 8.31 12.28 -1.93
C LYS A 11 8.06 11.24 -0.83
N VAL A 12 8.50 10.02 -1.10
CA VAL A 12 8.36 8.85 -0.19
C VAL A 12 9.64 8.03 -0.19
N PRO A 13 9.88 7.19 0.83
CA PRO A 13 11.06 6.32 0.87
C PRO A 13 11.15 5.39 -0.35
N PRO A 14 12.36 5.02 -0.82
CA PRO A 14 12.53 4.16 -2.00
C PRO A 14 11.78 2.82 -1.93
N LYS A 15 11.67 2.22 -0.73
CA LYS A 15 10.92 0.96 -0.52
C LYS A 15 9.44 1.09 -0.90
N VAL A 16 8.83 2.25 -0.65
CA VAL A 16 7.43 2.54 -0.97
C VAL A 16 7.25 2.61 -2.47
N LYS A 17 8.16 3.30 -3.19
CA LYS A 17 8.15 3.37 -4.66
C LYS A 17 8.34 1.98 -5.28
N SER A 18 9.26 1.19 -4.74
CA SER A 18 9.53 -0.17 -5.21
C SER A 18 8.32 -1.10 -5.04
N LEU A 19 7.60 -1.01 -3.91
CA LEU A 19 6.36 -1.75 -3.70
C LEU A 19 5.28 -1.31 -4.69
N ALA A 20 5.07 0.00 -4.83
CA ALA A 20 4.05 0.53 -5.74
C ALA A 20 4.29 0.07 -7.18
N TRP A 21 5.55 0.14 -7.64
CA TRP A 21 5.95 -0.35 -8.96
C TRP A 21 5.69 -1.86 -9.09
N ARG A 22 6.10 -2.67 -8.11
CA ARG A 22 5.81 -4.12 -8.10
C ARG A 22 4.32 -4.40 -8.10
N ALA A 23 3.50 -3.57 -7.43
CA ALA A 23 2.06 -3.75 -7.37
C ALA A 23 1.43 -3.51 -8.75
N CYS A 24 1.86 -2.47 -9.47
CA CYS A 24 1.48 -2.25 -10.87
C CYS A 24 1.91 -3.38 -11.82
N GLN A 25 2.93 -4.14 -11.45
CA GLN A 25 3.41 -5.31 -12.22
C GLN A 25 2.84 -6.63 -11.70
N GLU A 26 1.84 -6.59 -10.82
CA GLU A 26 1.26 -7.76 -10.14
C GLU A 26 2.30 -8.67 -9.49
N ALA A 27 3.40 -8.10 -8.99
CA ALA A 27 4.58 -8.81 -8.53
C ALA A 27 4.84 -8.69 -7.02
N ILE A 28 3.92 -8.10 -6.25
CA ILE A 28 4.05 -8.06 -4.78
C ILE A 28 3.81 -9.45 -4.16
N PRO A 29 4.45 -9.78 -3.04
CA PRO A 29 4.40 -11.13 -2.48
C PRO A 29 3.10 -11.37 -1.69
N VAL A 30 1.98 -11.56 -2.39
CA VAL A 30 0.64 -11.95 -1.87
C VAL A 30 0.37 -13.43 -2.12
N SER A 31 -0.58 -14.05 -1.42
CA SER A 31 -0.78 -15.50 -1.50
C SER A 31 -1.13 -15.99 -2.91
N CYS A 32 -1.89 -15.21 -3.72
CA CYS A 32 -2.12 -15.56 -5.12
C CYS A 32 -0.83 -15.66 -5.92
N ASN A 33 0.10 -14.72 -5.72
CA ASN A 33 1.38 -14.70 -6.42
C ASN A 33 2.33 -15.79 -5.93
N VAL A 34 2.26 -16.13 -4.64
CA VAL A 34 3.00 -17.24 -4.05
C VAL A 34 2.49 -18.57 -4.61
N ARG A 35 1.16 -18.77 -4.71
CA ARG A 35 0.58 -19.95 -5.36
C ARG A 35 0.95 -20.07 -6.83
N ARG A 36 0.95 -18.97 -7.59
CA ARG A 36 1.40 -18.95 -9.00
C ARG A 36 2.85 -19.44 -9.18
N ARG A 37 3.68 -19.36 -8.13
CA ARG A 37 5.08 -19.86 -8.12
C ARG A 37 5.21 -21.33 -7.69
N GLY A 38 4.09 -22.05 -7.58
CA GLY A 38 4.07 -23.50 -7.31
C GLY A 38 3.96 -23.89 -5.83
N LEU A 39 3.81 -22.93 -4.92
CA LEU A 39 3.60 -23.23 -3.50
C LEU A 39 2.12 -23.54 -3.23
N SER A 40 1.85 -24.70 -2.64
CA SER A 40 0.50 -25.12 -2.26
C SER A 40 0.08 -24.47 -0.95
N ILE A 41 -0.42 -23.24 -1.03
CA ILE A 41 -0.95 -22.48 0.10
C ILE A 41 -2.39 -22.04 -0.15
N SER A 42 -3.14 -21.71 0.89
CA SER A 42 -4.44 -21.02 0.76
C SER A 42 -4.26 -19.66 0.08
N THR A 43 -5.23 -19.25 -0.74
CA THR A 43 -5.24 -17.91 -1.34
C THR A 43 -6.26 -16.98 -0.71
N LEU A 44 -7.00 -17.42 0.29
CA LEU A 44 -7.93 -16.52 0.99
C LEU A 44 -7.13 -15.42 1.70
N CYS A 45 -7.59 -14.18 1.56
CA CYS A 45 -6.95 -13.05 2.21
C CYS A 45 -6.96 -13.19 3.72
N MET A 46 -5.81 -12.99 4.36
CA MET A 46 -5.69 -13.16 5.81
C MET A 46 -6.50 -12.14 6.60
N HIS A 47 -6.76 -10.96 6.02
CA HIS A 47 -7.53 -9.91 6.69
C HIS A 47 -9.04 -10.17 6.67
N CYS A 48 -9.60 -10.58 5.53
CA CYS A 48 -11.05 -10.73 5.41
C CYS A 48 -11.51 -12.20 5.39
N GLY A 49 -10.70 -13.13 4.91
CA GLY A 49 -11.07 -14.54 4.71
C GLY A 49 -12.11 -14.78 3.60
N LEU A 50 -12.53 -13.77 2.85
CA LEU A 50 -13.68 -13.85 1.92
C LEU A 50 -13.29 -14.02 0.46
N GLU A 51 -12.19 -13.40 0.03
CA GLU A 51 -11.77 -13.35 -1.38
C GLU A 51 -10.32 -13.79 -1.54
N GLN A 52 -9.95 -14.10 -2.78
CA GLN A 52 -8.56 -14.41 -3.12
C GLN A 52 -7.67 -13.17 -2.97
N GLU A 53 -6.51 -13.34 -2.34
CA GLU A 53 -5.56 -12.28 -2.04
C GLU A 53 -4.61 -12.02 -3.22
N ASP A 54 -5.07 -11.21 -4.17
CA ASP A 54 -4.18 -10.52 -5.10
C ASP A 54 -3.76 -9.14 -4.58
N GLY A 55 -2.82 -8.50 -5.28
CA GLY A 55 -2.31 -7.20 -4.86
C GLY A 55 -3.38 -6.12 -4.88
N PHE A 56 -4.33 -6.19 -5.81
CA PHE A 56 -5.40 -5.22 -5.90
C PHE A 56 -6.42 -5.38 -4.76
N HIS A 57 -6.68 -6.62 -4.33
CA HIS A 57 -7.49 -6.93 -3.17
C HIS A 57 -6.84 -6.37 -1.89
N VAL A 58 -5.57 -6.69 -1.63
CA VAL A 58 -4.85 -6.19 -0.45
C VAL A 58 -4.79 -4.66 -0.39
N LEU A 59 -4.61 -3.99 -1.53
CA LEU A 59 -4.45 -2.54 -1.53
C LEU A 59 -5.77 -1.77 -1.57
N LEU A 60 -6.86 -2.36 -2.09
CA LEU A 60 -8.11 -1.63 -2.31
C LEU A 60 -9.38 -2.39 -1.94
N ARG A 61 -9.58 -3.60 -2.49
CA ARG A 61 -10.91 -4.26 -2.42
C ARG A 61 -11.20 -4.90 -1.07
N CYS A 62 -10.17 -5.31 -0.34
CA CYS A 62 -10.31 -5.93 0.97
C CYS A 62 -11.14 -5.05 1.92
N LEU A 63 -12.02 -5.68 2.72
CA LEU A 63 -12.82 -4.98 3.72
C LEU A 63 -11.96 -4.16 4.69
N PHE A 64 -10.83 -4.72 5.13
CA PHE A 64 -9.86 -4.01 5.98
C PHE A 64 -9.30 -2.76 5.27
N SER A 65 -8.87 -2.90 4.02
CA SER A 65 -8.34 -1.78 3.24
C SER A 65 -9.39 -0.70 3.02
N ARG A 66 -10.64 -1.07 2.75
CA ARG A 66 -11.77 -0.11 2.66
C ARG A 66 -11.99 0.67 3.95
N GLN A 67 -11.86 0.04 5.12
CA GLN A 67 -11.94 0.74 6.40
C GLN A 67 -10.82 1.77 6.55
N VAL A 68 -9.58 1.39 6.20
CA VAL A 68 -8.43 2.32 6.21
C VAL A 68 -8.68 3.51 5.28
N TRP A 69 -9.15 3.28 4.05
CA TRP A 69 -9.42 4.36 3.12
C TRP A 69 -10.58 5.26 3.56
N ALA A 70 -11.60 4.70 4.22
CA ALA A 70 -12.73 5.46 4.76
C ALA A 70 -12.29 6.45 5.86
N LEU A 71 -11.31 6.10 6.68
CA LEU A 71 -10.74 6.96 7.74
C LEU A 71 -10.00 8.20 7.19
N LEU A 72 -9.62 8.19 5.91
CA LEU A 72 -8.94 9.30 5.26
C LEU A 72 -9.92 10.33 4.65
N CYS A 73 -11.24 10.05 4.71
CA CYS A 73 -12.29 10.91 4.15
C CYS A 73 -12.05 11.25 2.66
N LEU A 74 -11.55 10.28 1.89
CA LEU A 74 -11.19 10.48 0.48
C LEU A 74 -12.42 10.43 -0.45
N PRO A 75 -12.34 11.02 -1.66
CA PRO A 75 -13.39 10.90 -2.66
C PRO A 75 -13.73 9.43 -2.97
N TRP A 76 -15.03 9.11 -3.01
CA TRP A 76 -15.55 7.77 -3.25
C TRP A 76 -14.95 7.08 -4.49
N ARG A 77 -14.71 7.85 -5.56
CA ARG A 77 -14.15 7.33 -6.82
C ARG A 77 -12.75 6.70 -6.69
N TRP A 78 -11.98 7.01 -5.63
CA TRP A 78 -10.67 6.36 -5.38
C TRP A 78 -10.80 4.98 -4.76
N ILE A 79 -11.88 4.74 -4.04
CA ILE A 79 -12.13 3.51 -3.27
C ILE A 79 -13.13 2.58 -3.96
N ASN A 80 -13.89 3.12 -4.92
CA ASN A 80 -14.85 2.40 -5.74
C ASN A 80 -14.35 2.21 -7.17
N PHE A 81 -13.17 1.58 -7.30
CA PHE A 81 -12.61 1.19 -8.59
C PHE A 81 -13.02 -0.26 -8.88
N ALA A 82 -14.06 -0.43 -9.69
CA ALA A 82 -14.73 -1.71 -9.88
C ALA A 82 -13.97 -2.67 -10.82
N GLU A 83 -13.26 -2.14 -11.81
CA GLU A 83 -12.65 -2.93 -12.89
C GLU A 83 -11.29 -2.36 -13.31
N GLY A 84 -10.34 -3.24 -13.63
CA GLY A 84 -9.00 -2.89 -14.11
C GLY A 84 -7.89 -3.48 -13.26
N THR A 85 -6.65 -3.14 -13.62
CA THR A 85 -5.45 -3.60 -12.91
C THR A 85 -5.07 -2.66 -11.76
N THR A 86 -4.13 -3.10 -10.92
CA THR A 86 -3.52 -2.21 -9.92
C THR A 86 -2.85 -1.00 -10.57
N GLU A 87 -2.29 -1.15 -11.76
CA GLU A 87 -1.69 -0.05 -12.52
C GLU A 87 -2.76 0.98 -12.93
N ASP A 88 -3.89 0.52 -13.48
CA ASP A 88 -4.98 1.39 -13.93
C ASP A 88 -5.51 2.24 -12.78
N TRP A 89 -5.69 1.62 -11.61
CA TRP A 89 -6.10 2.30 -10.38
C TRP A 89 -5.05 3.32 -9.91
N MET A 90 -3.78 2.96 -9.82
CA MET A 90 -2.74 3.91 -9.38
C MET A 90 -2.59 5.09 -10.35
N ARG A 91 -2.77 4.85 -11.66
CA ARG A 91 -2.76 5.92 -12.67
C ARG A 91 -3.98 6.82 -12.58
N SER A 92 -5.17 6.27 -12.29
CA SER A 92 -6.38 7.09 -12.11
C SER A 92 -6.23 8.02 -10.91
N VAL A 93 -5.75 7.49 -9.78
CA VAL A 93 -5.47 8.30 -8.57
C VAL A 93 -4.41 9.35 -8.85
N TRP A 94 -3.32 9.01 -9.57
CA TRP A 94 -2.29 9.99 -9.92
C TRP A 94 -2.83 11.15 -10.77
N LYS A 95 -3.85 10.96 -11.61
CA LYS A 95 -4.41 12.07 -12.40
C LYS A 95 -5.01 13.16 -11.52
N GLU A 96 -5.43 12.81 -10.30
CA GLU A 96 -6.23 13.66 -9.43
C GLU A 96 -5.46 14.08 -8.16
N LEU A 97 -4.55 13.24 -7.68
CA LEU A 97 -3.67 13.55 -6.56
C LEU A 97 -2.27 13.96 -7.01
N LYS A 98 -1.71 14.97 -6.34
CA LYS A 98 -0.35 15.47 -6.57
C LYS A 98 0.37 15.69 -5.24
N GLY A 99 1.70 15.81 -5.31
CA GLY A 99 2.52 16.23 -4.17
C GLY A 99 2.37 15.34 -2.93
N ALA A 100 2.05 15.97 -1.79
CA ALA A 100 1.93 15.29 -0.51
C ALA A 100 0.77 14.30 -0.47
N ASP A 101 -0.36 14.60 -1.13
CA ASP A 101 -1.53 13.71 -1.11
C ASP A 101 -1.26 12.40 -1.86
N PHE A 102 -0.59 12.48 -3.02
CA PHE A 102 -0.16 11.27 -3.71
C PHE A 102 0.91 10.50 -2.92
N SER A 103 1.76 11.21 -2.18
CA SER A 103 2.75 10.59 -1.30
C SER A 103 2.07 9.86 -0.14
N LEU A 104 1.03 10.45 0.46
CA LEU A 104 0.19 9.81 1.48
C LEU A 104 -0.51 8.57 0.92
N PHE A 105 -1.10 8.65 -0.28
CA PHE A 105 -1.70 7.52 -0.96
C PHE A 105 -0.73 6.33 -1.08
N LEU A 106 0.50 6.57 -1.58
CA LEU A 106 1.50 5.50 -1.68
C LEU A 106 1.94 4.96 -0.32
N LEU A 107 2.02 5.82 0.70
CA LEU A 107 2.34 5.41 2.07
C LEU A 107 1.24 4.54 2.69
N ILE A 108 -0.03 4.80 2.38
CA ILE A 108 -1.15 3.93 2.80
C ILE A 108 -1.06 2.58 2.11
N CYS A 109 -0.84 2.55 0.78
CA CYS A 109 -0.61 1.29 0.05
C CYS A 109 0.54 0.48 0.66
N TRP A 110 1.64 1.14 1.03
CA TRP A 110 2.75 0.49 1.73
C TRP A 110 2.34 -0.08 3.09
N ASN A 111 1.65 0.70 3.93
CA ASN A 111 1.26 0.25 5.26
C ASN A 111 0.18 -0.85 5.22
N LEU A 112 -0.71 -0.86 4.23
CA LEU A 112 -1.66 -1.95 4.01
C LEU A 112 -0.95 -3.27 3.70
N TRP A 113 -0.01 -3.24 2.75
CA TRP A 113 0.79 -4.42 2.43
C TRP A 113 1.65 -4.86 3.63
N TRP A 114 2.26 -3.91 4.34
CA TRP A 114 3.03 -4.18 5.54
C TRP A 114 2.18 -4.85 6.62
N SER A 115 1.01 -4.29 6.92
CA SER A 115 0.05 -4.85 7.88
C SER A 115 -0.35 -6.27 7.52
N ARG A 116 -0.59 -6.57 6.24
CA ARG A 116 -0.84 -7.95 5.81
C ARG A 116 0.35 -8.86 6.09
N ASN A 117 1.57 -8.41 5.84
CA ASN A 117 2.76 -9.21 6.16
C ASN A 117 2.93 -9.44 7.67
N GLN A 118 2.68 -8.42 8.50
CA GLN A 118 2.70 -8.57 9.96
C GLN A 118 1.73 -9.65 10.41
N LEU A 119 0.51 -9.64 9.87
CA LEU A 119 -0.48 -10.67 10.17
C LEU A 119 -0.03 -12.05 9.67
N ALA A 120 0.56 -12.12 8.47
CA ALA A 120 0.93 -13.37 7.82
C ALA A 120 2.15 -14.08 8.41
N PHE A 121 3.10 -13.33 8.97
CA PHE A 121 4.39 -13.88 9.41
C PHE A 121 4.68 -13.67 10.90
N GLU A 122 4.02 -12.71 11.53
CA GLU A 122 4.22 -12.37 12.94
C GLU A 122 2.93 -12.51 13.76
N GLU A 123 1.81 -12.89 13.14
CA GLU A 123 0.49 -13.02 13.78
C GLU A 123 0.00 -11.71 14.45
N VAL A 124 0.52 -10.57 14.01
CA VAL A 124 0.17 -9.25 14.54
C VAL A 124 -0.91 -8.61 13.67
N ALA A 125 -2.13 -8.48 14.22
CA ALA A 125 -3.22 -7.74 13.62
C ALA A 125 -3.15 -6.25 14.00
N LEU A 126 -2.97 -5.38 13.01
CA LEU A 126 -3.04 -3.92 13.19
C LEU A 126 -4.46 -3.43 12.95
N LEU A 127 -4.87 -2.38 13.66
CA LEU A 127 -6.17 -1.73 13.43
C LEU A 127 -6.08 -0.78 12.22
N PRO A 128 -7.20 -0.50 11.54
CA PRO A 128 -7.20 0.45 10.42
C PRO A 128 -6.62 1.82 10.77
N TRP A 129 -6.84 2.28 12.01
CA TRP A 129 -6.30 3.55 12.50
C TRP A 129 -4.77 3.55 12.59
N ASP A 130 -4.14 2.42 12.98
CA ASP A 130 -2.68 2.31 13.07
C ASP A 130 -2.01 2.52 11.70
N ILE A 131 -2.67 2.04 10.65
CA ILE A 131 -2.23 2.22 9.25
C ILE A 131 -2.22 3.70 8.87
N VAL A 132 -3.30 4.42 9.21
CA VAL A 132 -3.44 5.86 8.92
C VAL A 132 -2.42 6.68 9.70
N VAL A 133 -2.26 6.41 11.00
CA VAL A 133 -1.29 7.11 11.86
C VAL A 133 0.14 6.88 11.37
N SER A 134 0.51 5.64 11.08
CA SER A 134 1.84 5.29 10.55
C SER A 134 2.12 6.00 9.23
N ALA A 135 1.17 5.97 8.27
CA ALA A 135 1.33 6.64 6.99
C ALA A 135 1.49 8.16 7.12
N ARG A 136 0.68 8.80 7.98
CA ARG A 136 0.79 10.25 8.25
C ARG A 136 2.13 10.60 8.90
N ARG A 137 2.61 9.80 9.85
CA ARG A 137 3.92 10.00 10.47
C ARG A 137 5.05 9.92 9.45
N LEU A 138 5.02 8.90 8.59
CA LEU A 138 6.01 8.74 7.51
C LEU A 138 5.95 9.87 6.49
N LEU A 139 4.77 10.41 6.19
CA LEU A 139 4.62 11.58 5.33
C LEU A 139 5.34 12.79 5.92
N LEU A 140 5.12 13.06 7.21
CA LEU A 140 5.79 14.16 7.91
C LEU A 140 7.31 14.01 7.90
N ILE A 141 7.82 12.79 8.13
CA ILE A 141 9.27 12.50 8.08
C ILE A 141 9.81 12.70 6.66
N SER A 142 9.11 12.22 5.64
CA SER A 142 9.55 12.30 4.24
C SER A 142 9.53 13.73 3.67
N HIS A 143 8.77 14.62 4.32
CA HIS A 143 8.65 16.03 3.95
C HIS A 143 9.45 16.97 4.85
N LYS A 144 9.97 16.49 6.00
CA LYS A 144 10.99 17.20 6.77
C LYS A 144 12.36 16.98 6.11
N ASP A 145 13.22 18.00 6.18
CA ASP A 145 14.55 18.02 5.59
C ASP A 145 15.37 16.76 5.99
N PRO A 146 16.18 16.14 5.10
CA PRO A 146 16.88 14.88 5.38
C PRO A 146 17.96 14.96 6.47
N MET A 147 18.18 16.13 7.09
CA MET A 147 19.22 16.34 8.10
C MET A 147 18.77 16.09 9.55
N VAL A 148 17.51 15.73 9.80
CA VAL A 148 17.10 15.30 11.15
C VAL A 148 17.19 13.77 11.19
N THR A 149 18.30 13.30 11.72
CA THR A 149 18.62 11.89 11.94
C THR A 149 17.52 11.17 12.74
N ASP A 150 17.22 9.96 12.30
CA ASP A 150 16.33 9.02 12.95
C ASP A 150 16.83 8.70 14.38
N PRO A 151 16.07 9.01 15.45
CA PRO A 151 16.47 8.65 16.81
C PRO A 151 16.43 7.15 17.08
N LEU A 152 15.96 6.32 16.14
CA LEU A 152 15.86 4.87 16.29
C LEU A 152 17.04 4.10 15.66
N LYS A 153 18.12 4.79 15.26
CA LYS A 153 19.34 4.14 14.77
C LYS A 153 20.32 3.70 15.86
N ASP A 154 20.07 4.01 17.13
CA ASP A 154 20.98 3.68 18.25
C ASP A 154 20.49 2.55 19.17
N SER A 155 19.63 1.65 18.67
CA SER A 155 19.24 0.45 19.43
C SER A 155 19.00 -0.76 18.52
N CYS A 156 20.09 -1.31 18.00
CA CYS A 156 20.35 -2.75 17.81
C CYS A 156 21.83 -2.91 17.45
#